data_AF-A0AAD5G581-F1
#
_entry.id   AF-A0AAD5G581-F1
#
_cell.length_a   1.000
_cell.length_b   1.000
_cell.length_c   1.000
_cell.angle_alpha   90.00
_cell.angle_beta   90.00
_cell.angle_gamma   90.00
#
_symmetry.space_group_name_H-M   'P 1'
#
loop_
_entity.id
_entity.type
_entity.pdbx_description
1 polymer ?
#
loop_
_entity_poly.entity_id
_entity_poly.type
_entity_poly.pdbx_seq_one_letter_code
_entity_poly.pdbx_strand_id
1 'polypeptide(L)'
;MRNTIKDEKIGSKLPEADKKKVEDAVEEAIKWLDGNQLAEAEEFEDKMKELEGVCNPIIARMYQGGAGGPDMGGGMDDDGPSAGGASGGAGPKIEEVD
;
A
#
# COMPACT_ATOMS: atom_id res chain seq x y z
N MET A 1 0.33 4.72 -7.24
CA MET A 1 1.77 5.06 -7.16
C MET A 1 2.14 6.43 -7.69
N ARG A 2 2.00 6.71 -9.00
CA ARG A 2 2.38 8.02 -9.55
C ARG A 2 1.73 9.21 -8.83
N ASN A 3 0.44 9.12 -8.51
CA ASN A 3 -0.26 10.18 -7.76
C ASN A 3 0.25 10.29 -6.32
N THR A 4 0.55 9.16 -5.69
CA THR A 4 1.09 9.08 -4.32
C THR A 4 2.39 9.86 -4.17
N ILE A 5 3.34 9.71 -5.09
CA ILE A 5 4.63 10.43 -5.03
C ILE A 5 4.54 11.90 -5.44
N LYS A 6 3.49 12.27 -6.18
CA LYS A 6 3.20 13.66 -6.60
C LYS A 6 2.39 14.45 -5.58
N ASP A 7 1.74 13.76 -4.64
CA ASP A 7 1.12 14.39 -3.48
C ASP A 7 2.21 15.09 -2.65
N GLU A 8 2.04 16.39 -2.36
CA GLU A 8 3.09 17.16 -1.67
C GLU A 8 3.40 16.64 -0.27
N LYS A 9 2.40 16.13 0.46
CA LYS A 9 2.58 15.64 1.84
C LYS A 9 3.37 14.34 1.87
N ILE A 10 3.26 13.54 0.83
CA ILE A 10 3.96 12.27 0.69
C ILE A 10 5.30 12.47 -0.04
N GLY A 11 5.27 13.11 -1.19
CA GLY A 11 6.45 13.40 -2.00
C GLY A 11 7.51 14.15 -1.20
N SER A 12 7.18 15.15 -0.38
CA SER A 12 8.18 15.86 0.44
C SER A 12 8.95 14.97 1.43
N LYS A 13 8.40 13.79 1.79
CA LYS A 13 9.03 12.83 2.71
C LYS A 13 9.92 11.80 2.00
N LEU A 14 9.89 11.77 0.66
CA LEU A 14 10.66 10.83 -0.14
C LEU A 14 11.95 11.48 -0.66
N PRO A 15 13.09 10.77 -0.62
CA PRO A 15 14.30 11.19 -1.31
C PRO A 15 14.03 11.41 -2.81
N GLU A 16 14.68 12.40 -3.42
CA GLU A 16 14.53 12.67 -4.87
C GLU A 16 14.90 11.45 -5.73
N ALA A 17 15.92 10.69 -5.31
CA ALA A 17 16.31 9.46 -5.98
C ALA A 17 15.19 8.41 -5.97
N ASP A 18 14.45 8.28 -4.86
CA ASP A 18 13.32 7.35 -4.75
C ASP A 18 12.13 7.82 -5.59
N LYS A 19 11.85 9.14 -5.63
CA LYS A 19 10.83 9.70 -6.53
C LYS A 19 11.13 9.38 -7.98
N LYS A 20 12.34 9.70 -8.42
CA LYS A 20 12.79 9.44 -9.79
C LYS A 20 12.68 7.96 -10.14
N LYS A 21 13.08 7.07 -9.24
CA LYS A 21 12.98 5.62 -9.43
C LYS A 21 11.53 5.16 -9.66
N VAL A 22 10.57 5.71 -8.91
CA VAL A 22 9.15 5.39 -9.10
C VAL A 22 8.62 6.00 -10.40
N GLU A 23 8.99 7.24 -10.74
CA GLU A 23 8.57 7.87 -12.00
C GLU A 23 9.07 7.07 -13.22
N ASP A 24 10.36 6.75 -13.24
CA ASP A 24 10.99 5.94 -14.30
C ASP A 24 10.29 4.58 -14.42
N ALA A 25 10.05 3.87 -13.31
CA ALA A 25 9.39 2.56 -13.34
C ALA A 25 7.94 2.62 -13.84
N VAL A 26 7.18 3.66 -13.46
CA VAL A 26 5.81 3.84 -13.98
C VAL A 26 5.83 4.20 -15.47
N GLU A 27 6.76 5.04 -15.91
CA GLU A 27 6.89 5.36 -17.34
C GLU A 27 7.27 4.14 -18.18
N GLU A 28 8.18 3.31 -17.67
CA GLU A 28 8.55 2.06 -18.33
C GLU A 28 7.37 1.08 -18.40
N ALA A 29 6.60 0.94 -17.31
CA ALA A 29 5.40 0.12 -17.29
C ALA A 29 4.36 0.61 -18.30
N ILE A 30 4.11 1.92 -18.40
CA ILE A 30 3.18 2.48 -19.40
C ILE A 30 3.66 2.18 -20.81
N LYS A 31 4.94 2.42 -21.09
CA LYS A 31 5.52 2.13 -22.41
C LYS A 31 5.41 0.65 -22.77
N TRP A 32 5.59 -0.23 -21.78
CA TRP A 32 5.38 -1.66 -21.97
C TRP A 32 3.91 -1.95 -22.28
N LEU A 33 2.95 -1.41 -21.51
CA LEU A 33 1.52 -1.59 -21.77
C LEU A 33 1.09 -1.12 -23.17
N ASP A 34 1.62 0.02 -23.63
CA ASP A 34 1.32 0.55 -24.97
C ASP A 34 1.76 -0.39 -26.09
N GLY A 35 2.87 -1.12 -25.89
CA GLY A 35 3.41 -2.08 -26.86
C GLY A 35 2.88 -3.50 -26.72
N ASN A 36 2.25 -3.83 -25.58
CA ASN A 36 1.91 -5.20 -25.18
C ASN A 36 0.41 -5.35 -24.82
N GLN A 37 -0.47 -4.65 -25.54
CA GLN A 37 -1.92 -4.66 -25.27
C GLN A 37 -2.60 -6.04 -25.42
N LEU A 38 -1.93 -6.99 -26.10
CA LEU A 38 -2.40 -8.36 -26.31
C LEU A 38 -1.56 -9.40 -25.56
N ALA A 39 -0.79 -8.97 -24.56
CA ALA A 39 -0.01 -9.87 -23.71
C ALA A 39 -0.93 -10.84 -22.94
N GLU A 40 -0.35 -11.95 -22.50
CA GLU A 40 -1.06 -12.92 -21.68
C GLU A 40 -1.21 -12.41 -20.24
N ALA A 41 -2.17 -12.97 -19.51
CA ALA A 41 -2.42 -12.57 -18.11
C ALA A 41 -1.15 -12.69 -17.25
N GLU A 42 -0.36 -13.74 -17.48
CA GLU A 42 0.90 -14.02 -16.78
C GLU A 42 1.94 -12.90 -17.02
N GLU A 43 2.02 -12.38 -18.25
CA GLU A 43 2.94 -11.28 -18.59
C GLU A 43 2.51 -9.95 -17.94
N PHE A 44 1.20 -9.68 -17.88
CA PHE A 44 0.67 -8.52 -17.16
C PHE A 44 0.93 -8.62 -15.65
N GLU A 45 0.74 -9.81 -15.06
CA GLU A 45 1.04 -10.05 -13.65
C GLU A 45 2.53 -9.86 -13.35
N ASP A 46 3.40 -10.37 -14.22
CA ASP A 46 4.84 -10.21 -14.04
C ASP A 46 5.27 -8.74 -14.15
N LYS A 47 4.72 -7.99 -15.12
CA LYS A 47 5.02 -6.54 -15.20
C LYS A 47 4.47 -5.77 -14.01
N MET A 48 3.31 -6.16 -13.49
CA MET A 48 2.75 -5.58 -12.26
C MET A 48 3.66 -5.86 -11.05
N LYS A 49 4.09 -7.11 -10.85
CA LYS A 49 5.00 -7.50 -9.77
C LYS A 49 6.34 -6.77 -9.85
N GLU A 50 6.87 -6.56 -11.06
CA GLU A 50 8.08 -5.78 -11.27
C GLU A 50 7.92 -4.33 -10.78
N LEU A 51 6.81 -3.68 -11.16
CA LEU A 51 6.50 -2.32 -10.72
C LEU A 51 6.29 -2.24 -9.19
N GLU A 52 5.57 -3.20 -8.62
CA GLU A 52 5.36 -3.32 -7.18
C GLU A 52 6.68 -3.56 -6.41
N GLY A 53 7.59 -4.36 -6.96
CA GLY A 53 8.90 -4.62 -6.40
C GLY A 53 9.76 -3.35 -6.25
N VAL A 54 9.51 -2.34 -7.10
CA VAL A 54 10.13 -1.02 -6.96
C VAL A 54 9.37 -0.15 -5.98
N CYS A 55 8.03 -0.13 -6.07
CA CYS A 55 7.18 0.79 -5.34
C CYS A 55 7.03 0.43 -3.85
N ASN A 56 6.78 -0.83 -3.53
CA ASN A 56 6.45 -1.29 -2.18
C ASN A 56 7.57 -1.01 -1.16
N PRO A 57 8.86 -1.26 -1.47
CA PRO A 57 9.94 -0.94 -0.53
C PRO A 57 10.09 0.56 -0.25
N ILE A 58 9.72 1.42 -1.20
CA ILE A 58 9.79 2.88 -1.04
C ILE A 58 8.65 3.36 -0.14
N ILE A 59 7.44 2.85 -0.35
CA ILE A 59 6.27 3.14 0.49
C ILE A 59 6.51 2.63 1.92
N ALA A 60 7.02 1.41 2.08
CA ALA A 60 7.32 0.85 3.39
C ALA A 60 8.32 1.73 4.17
N ARG A 61 9.41 2.16 3.51
CA ARG A 61 10.38 3.09 4.11
C ARG A 61 9.77 4.44 4.47
N MET A 62 8.81 4.95 3.68
CA MET A 62 8.09 6.18 4.01
C MET A 62 7.26 6.04 5.29
N TYR A 63 6.53 4.93 5.44
CA TYR A 63 5.75 4.67 6.65
C TYR A 63 6.65 4.40 7.86
N GLN A 64 7.76 3.68 7.70
CA GLN A 64 8.71 3.40 8.78
C GLN A 64 9.56 4.62 9.19
N GLY A 65 9.95 5.47 8.23
CA GLY A 65 10.71 6.70 8.47
C GLY A 65 9.85 7.89 8.92
N GLY A 66 8.52 7.77 8.83
CA GLY A 66 7.54 8.79 9.21
C GLY A 66 6.68 8.45 10.44
N ALA A 67 6.83 7.26 11.04
CA ALA A 67 6.01 6.81 12.16
C ALA A 67 6.70 6.99 13.52
N GLY A 68 6.86 8.25 13.90
CA GLY A 68 6.41 8.65 15.23
C GLY A 68 4.97 9.14 15.09
N GLY A 69 3.99 8.24 15.12
CA GLY A 69 2.57 8.63 15.09
C GLY A 69 1.62 7.56 14.52
N PRO A 70 0.66 7.05 15.30
CA PRO A 70 -0.36 6.10 14.84
C PRO A 70 -1.52 6.85 14.18
N ASP A 71 -1.53 7.00 12.85
CA ASP A 71 -2.75 7.48 12.15
C ASP A 71 -2.78 7.16 10.64
N MET A 72 -2.31 5.98 10.24
CA MET A 72 -2.70 5.36 8.96
C MET A 72 -2.83 3.84 9.11
N GLY A 73 -3.44 3.42 10.22
CA GLY A 73 -3.94 2.06 10.39
C GLY A 73 -5.41 2.00 9.93
N GLY A 74 -5.62 2.04 8.62
CA GLY A 74 -6.94 1.84 8.01
C GLY A 74 -6.86 0.70 7.02
N GLY A 75 -7.29 -0.49 7.43
CA GLY A 75 -7.52 -1.64 6.56
C GLY A 75 -6.46 -2.73 6.64
N MET A 76 -6.46 -3.50 7.73
CA MET A 76 -6.07 -4.91 7.67
C MET A 76 -6.97 -5.69 8.63
N ASP A 77 -8.22 -5.88 8.20
CA ASP A 77 -9.04 -6.99 8.66
C ASP A 77 -8.40 -8.28 8.14
N ASP A 78 -7.71 -9.03 8.99
CA ASP A 78 -7.68 -10.51 8.99
C ASP A 78 -6.88 -10.99 10.22
N ASP A 79 -7.53 -11.07 11.39
CA ASP A 79 -7.00 -11.79 12.54
C ASP A 79 -8.00 -12.86 12.97
N GLY A 80 -7.76 -14.08 12.50
CA GLY A 80 -8.35 -15.29 13.03
C GLY A 80 -7.40 -16.48 12.85
N PRO A 81 -7.39 -17.48 13.74
CA PRO A 81 -7.83 -17.52 15.12
C PRO A 81 -6.67 -17.83 16.08
N SER A 82 -6.35 -16.94 17.02
CA SER A 82 -5.59 -17.34 18.21
C SER A 82 -6.52 -18.05 19.19
N ALA A 83 -6.61 -19.37 19.05
CA ALA A 83 -7.20 -20.23 20.05
C ALA A 83 -6.34 -20.19 21.33
N GLY A 84 -6.85 -19.59 22.41
CA GLY A 84 -6.32 -19.82 23.75
C GLY A 84 -6.57 -18.69 24.75
N GLY A 85 -7.42 -18.96 25.74
CA GLY A 85 -7.34 -18.31 27.05
C GLY A 85 -8.56 -17.51 27.48
N ALA A 86 -9.29 -18.07 28.43
CA ALA A 86 -10.47 -17.51 29.08
C ALA A 86 -10.24 -16.18 29.83
N SER A 87 -11.24 -15.29 29.80
CA SER A 87 -11.70 -14.39 30.89
C SER A 87 -12.58 -13.31 30.23
N GLY A 88 -13.91 -13.33 30.32
CA GLY A 88 -14.63 -12.95 31.54
C GLY A 88 -14.82 -11.43 31.58
N GLY A 89 -15.99 -10.91 31.18
CA GLY A 89 -16.35 -9.51 31.45
C GLY A 89 -17.41 -8.87 30.54
N ALA A 90 -18.68 -9.04 30.92
CA ALA A 90 -19.79 -8.08 30.82
C ALA A 90 -19.94 -7.20 29.55
N GLY A 91 -20.87 -7.59 28.66
CA GLY A 91 -21.70 -6.62 27.93
C GLY A 91 -22.73 -6.00 28.89
N PRO A 92 -23.14 -4.72 28.73
CA PRO A 92 -24.41 -4.40 28.03
C PRO A 92 -24.37 -2.96 27.42
N LYS A 93 -25.35 -2.34 26.73
CA LYS A 93 -26.78 -2.57 26.43
C LYS A 93 -27.13 -1.63 25.25
N ILE A 94 -27.92 -2.15 24.30
CA ILE A 94 -28.56 -1.38 23.24
C ILE A 94 -29.58 -0.40 23.83
N GLU A 95 -29.50 0.89 23.51
CA GLU A 95 -30.61 1.83 23.69
C GLU A 95 -31.41 1.85 22.39
N GLU A 96 -32.64 1.36 22.48
CA GLU A 96 -33.64 1.48 21.43
C GLU A 96 -33.94 2.97 21.20
N VAL A 97 -33.76 3.44 19.98
CA VAL A 97 -34.20 4.76 19.55
C VAL A 97 -35.67 4.64 19.14
N ASP A 98 -36.53 5.37 19.84
CA ASP A 98 -37.94 5.62 19.47
C ASP A 98 -38.00 6.53 18.21
#